data_AF-A0A0H2UAA0-F1
#
_entry.id   AF-A0A0H2UAA0-F1
#
_cell.length_a   1.000
_cell.length_b   1.000
_cell.length_c   1.000
_cell.angle_alpha   90.00
_cell.angle_beta   90.00
_cell.angle_gamma   90.00
#
_symmetry.space_group_name_H-M   'P 1'
#
loop_
_entity.id
_entity.type
_entity.pdbx_description
1 polymer ?
#
loop_
_entity_poly.entity_id
_entity_poly.type
_entity_poly.pdbx_seq_one_letter_code
_entity_poly.pdbx_strand_id
1 'polypeptide(L)'
;MHALRVVSLLALLAGSAVSKKLSDVTTLKPISRRLKGRDDKPAVAPSTNLTLEYGLDYNPMVQVSLDMAKPAVLLEEVADIVNVTCSDGALAVTFSSKQSFLDAIAYWAGKGGLVFFTFHGGSCDDKVERGIYAVNKFEGNAETLVVNARAVKKDVAATATHTSIEFKGVPAAKQRRRSVAKRNLEPRAITLGDKGL
;
A
#
# COMPACT_ATOMS: atom_id res chain seq x y z
N MET A 1 40.54 -6.33 70.71
CA MET A 1 39.10 -6.06 70.93
C MET A 1 38.71 -4.91 70.00
N HIS A 2 38.05 -5.22 68.89
CA HIS A 2 37.63 -4.24 67.87
C HIS A 2 36.11 -4.06 67.97
N ALA A 3 35.66 -2.81 67.95
CA ALA A 3 34.24 -2.46 67.87
C ALA A 3 33.93 -1.95 66.46
N LEU A 4 32.97 -2.63 65.81
CA LEU A 4 32.37 -2.26 64.54
C LEU A 4 31.65 -0.91 64.62
N ARG A 5 31.71 -0.14 63.53
CA ARG A 5 30.54 0.62 63.08
C ARG A 5 30.32 0.42 61.60
N VAL A 6 29.18 -0.19 61.31
CA VAL A 6 28.58 -0.38 59.99
C VAL A 6 27.88 0.92 59.60
N VAL A 7 28.12 1.40 58.39
CA VAL A 7 27.20 2.31 57.68
C VAL A 7 27.04 1.76 56.27
N SER A 8 25.93 1.08 56.03
CA SER A 8 25.43 0.76 54.70
C SER A 8 24.77 2.01 54.10
N LEU A 9 25.04 2.34 52.85
CA LEU A 9 24.14 3.19 52.07
C LEU A 9 24.02 2.70 50.61
N LEU A 10 22.80 2.27 50.30
CA LEU A 10 22.09 2.07 49.05
C LEU A 10 22.88 2.10 47.72
N ALA A 11 22.92 0.96 47.04
CA ALA A 11 23.13 0.89 45.60
C ALA A 11 21.85 1.36 44.87
N LEU A 12 21.93 2.48 44.14
CA LEU A 12 20.89 2.90 43.20
C LEU A 12 20.87 1.93 42.00
N LEU A 13 19.79 1.15 41.90
CA LEU A 13 19.43 0.44 40.67
C LEU A 13 19.06 1.48 39.60
N ALA A 14 20.01 1.82 38.73
CA ALA A 14 19.72 2.54 37.50
C ALA A 14 18.95 1.60 36.56
N GLY A 15 17.61 1.65 36.63
CA GLY A 15 16.76 1.01 35.65
C GLY A 15 16.97 1.65 34.28
N SER A 16 17.63 0.92 33.38
CA SER A 16 17.71 1.28 31.97
C SER A 16 16.31 1.18 31.37
N ALA A 17 15.63 2.32 31.27
CA ALA A 17 14.38 2.43 30.53
C ALA A 17 14.68 2.15 29.05
N VAL A 18 14.42 0.92 28.62
CA VAL A 18 14.37 0.55 27.20
C VAL A 18 13.24 1.38 26.58
N SER A 19 13.62 2.45 25.91
CA SER A 19 12.69 3.27 25.12
C SER A 19 12.22 2.42 23.94
N LYS A 20 11.08 1.74 24.08
CA LYS A 20 10.37 1.16 22.94
C LYS A 20 10.05 2.31 21.98
N LYS A 21 10.72 2.33 20.83
CA LYS A 21 10.42 3.24 19.73
C LYS A 21 9.00 2.89 19.26
N LEU A 22 7.98 3.61 19.73
CA LEU A 22 6.64 3.52 19.17
C LEU A 22 6.70 4.09 17.75
N SER A 23 6.79 3.22 16.75
CA SER A 23 6.45 3.57 15.38
C SER A 23 4.92 3.57 15.29
N ASP A 24 4.33 4.76 15.40
CA ASP A 24 2.89 4.99 15.16
C ASP A 24 2.63 5.00 13.64
N VAL A 25 2.92 3.87 12.99
CA VAL A 25 2.73 3.68 11.54
C VAL A 25 1.50 2.80 11.36
N THR A 26 0.45 3.38 10.78
CA THR A 26 -0.72 2.63 10.33
C THR A 26 -0.49 2.15 8.90
N THR A 27 -0.44 0.83 8.71
CA THR A 27 -0.40 0.23 7.36
C THR A 27 -1.81 0.10 6.82
N LEU A 28 -2.12 0.89 5.79
CA LEU A 28 -3.38 0.77 5.06
C LEU A 28 -3.31 -0.36 4.05
N LYS A 29 -4.44 -1.01 3.80
CA LYS A 29 -4.56 -2.09 2.80
C LYS A 29 -5.50 -1.67 1.68
N PRO A 30 -5.35 -2.24 0.48
CA PRO A 30 -6.28 -1.98 -0.59
C PRO A 30 -7.68 -2.49 -0.21
N ILE A 31 -8.70 -1.69 -0.49
CA ILE A 31 -10.11 -2.07 -0.31
C ILE A 31 -10.63 -2.55 -1.67
N SER A 32 -11.13 -3.79 -1.70
CA SER A 32 -11.75 -4.35 -2.90
C SER A 32 -13.17 -3.85 -3.06
N ARG A 33 -13.49 -3.43 -4.28
CA ARG A 33 -14.87 -3.17 -4.70
C ARG A 33 -15.43 -4.39 -5.45
N ARG A 34 -15.36 -5.58 -4.84
CA ARG A 34 -16.09 -6.75 -5.39
C ARG A 34 -17.59 -6.48 -5.33
N LEU A 35 -18.19 -6.18 -6.47
CA LEU A 35 -19.62 -5.89 -6.58
C LEU A 35 -20.36 -7.19 -6.92
N LYS A 36 -20.67 -7.99 -5.89
CA LYS A 36 -21.49 -9.20 -6.07
C LYS A 36 -22.83 -8.83 -6.74
N GLY A 37 -23.14 -9.49 -7.86
CA GLY A 37 -24.42 -9.33 -8.57
C GLY A 37 -24.50 -8.14 -9.53
N ARG A 38 -23.38 -7.46 -9.82
CA ARG A 38 -23.30 -6.44 -10.88
C ARG A 38 -23.02 -7.12 -12.23
N ASP A 39 -23.53 -6.53 -13.31
CA ASP A 39 -23.08 -6.86 -14.67
C ASP A 39 -21.57 -6.62 -14.77
N ASP A 40 -20.82 -7.65 -15.17
CA ASP A 40 -19.36 -7.63 -15.32
C ASP A 40 -18.90 -6.93 -16.59
N LYS A 41 -19.80 -6.76 -17.57
CA LYS A 41 -19.50 -6.08 -18.83
C LYS A 41 -18.80 -4.72 -18.66
N PRO A 42 -19.26 -3.80 -17.79
CA PRO A 42 -18.52 -2.58 -17.50
C PRO A 42 -17.19 -2.81 -16.76
N ALA A 43 -17.07 -3.85 -15.93
CA ALA A 43 -15.88 -4.12 -15.14
C ALA A 43 -14.72 -4.68 -15.98
N VAL A 44 -15.03 -5.46 -17.03
CA VAL A 44 -14.00 -5.97 -17.97
C VAL A 44 -13.52 -4.91 -18.95
N ALA A 45 -14.23 -3.79 -19.11
CA ALA A 45 -13.87 -2.72 -20.04
C ALA A 45 -12.67 -1.91 -19.50
N PRO A 46 -11.58 -1.75 -20.28
CA PRO A 46 -10.44 -0.95 -19.84
C PRO A 46 -10.77 0.54 -19.68
N SER A 47 -10.24 1.16 -18.62
CA SER A 47 -10.33 2.60 -18.35
C SER A 47 -8.95 3.23 -18.23
N THR A 48 -8.81 4.49 -18.65
CA THR A 48 -7.60 5.28 -18.35
C THR A 48 -7.70 6.03 -17.03
N ASN A 49 -8.89 6.13 -16.43
CA ASN A 49 -9.08 6.82 -15.16
C ASN A 49 -9.49 5.79 -14.11
N LEU A 50 -8.64 5.60 -13.09
CA LEU A 50 -8.87 4.65 -12.01
C LEU A 50 -8.97 5.36 -10.67
N THR A 51 -9.75 4.78 -9.77
CA THR A 51 -9.81 5.18 -8.36
C THR A 51 -9.52 3.95 -7.52
N LEU A 52 -8.54 4.02 -6.64
CA LEU A 52 -8.14 2.93 -5.77
C LEU A 52 -8.35 3.37 -4.32
N GLU A 53 -9.10 2.58 -3.57
CA GLU A 53 -9.33 2.85 -2.14
C GLU A 53 -8.36 2.03 -1.29
N TYR A 54 -7.84 2.69 -0.25
CA TYR A 54 -6.99 2.11 0.77
C TYR A 54 -7.52 2.50 2.16
N GLY A 55 -7.41 1.59 3.11
CA GLY A 55 -7.95 1.85 4.45
C GLY A 55 -7.66 0.75 5.46
N LEU A 56 -8.42 0.80 6.55
CA LEU A 56 -8.47 -0.24 7.57
C LEU A 56 -9.77 -1.03 7.37
N ASP A 57 -9.63 -2.31 7.08
CA ASP A 57 -10.74 -3.21 6.73
C ASP A 57 -11.60 -2.65 5.58
N TYR A 58 -12.86 -2.31 5.85
CA TYR A 58 -13.80 -1.75 4.86
C TYR A 58 -13.96 -0.23 4.96
N ASN A 59 -13.15 0.44 5.79
CA ASN A 59 -13.23 1.89 5.98
C ASN A 59 -12.19 2.60 5.09
N PRO A 60 -12.59 3.23 3.97
CA PRO A 60 -11.66 3.95 3.11
C PRO A 60 -11.11 5.17 3.84
N MET A 61 -9.79 5.25 3.90
CA MET A 61 -9.06 6.35 4.54
C MET A 61 -8.18 7.11 3.55
N VAL A 62 -7.85 6.49 2.42
CA VAL A 62 -7.08 7.09 1.34
C VAL A 62 -7.73 6.71 0.02
N GLN A 63 -7.91 7.70 -0.83
CA GLN A 63 -8.30 7.51 -2.22
C GLN A 63 -7.12 7.89 -3.11
N VAL A 64 -6.70 6.97 -3.96
CA VAL A 64 -5.69 7.20 -4.99
C VAL A 64 -6.40 7.29 -6.34
N SER A 65 -6.29 8.43 -7.01
CA SER A 65 -6.83 8.62 -8.37
C SER A 65 -5.69 8.58 -9.36
N LEU A 66 -5.82 7.76 -10.41
CA LEU A 66 -4.78 7.52 -11.40
C LEU A 66 -5.27 7.86 -12.81
N ASP A 67 -4.50 8.66 -13.52
CA ASP A 67 -4.65 8.86 -14.96
C ASP A 67 -3.58 8.03 -15.67
N MET A 68 -3.98 6.92 -16.29
CA MET A 68 -3.11 5.89 -16.82
C MET A 68 -2.57 6.22 -18.22
N ALA A 69 -1.31 5.89 -18.48
CA ALA A 69 -0.70 6.03 -19.81
C ALA A 69 -1.25 5.03 -20.85
N LYS A 70 -1.80 3.91 -20.36
CA LYS A 70 -2.45 2.87 -21.16
C LYS A 70 -3.77 2.47 -20.50
N PRO A 71 -4.76 1.99 -21.26
CA PRO A 71 -6.00 1.50 -20.67
C PRO A 71 -5.72 0.38 -19.67
N ALA A 72 -6.43 0.41 -18.55
CA ALA A 72 -6.21 -0.46 -17.41
C ALA A 72 -7.50 -1.17 -16.97
N VAL A 73 -7.35 -2.35 -16.38
CA VAL A 73 -8.47 -3.16 -15.87
C VAL A 73 -8.19 -3.51 -14.41
N LEU A 74 -9.16 -3.24 -13.54
CA LEU A 74 -9.16 -3.69 -12.15
C LEU A 74 -9.76 -5.09 -12.09
N LEU A 75 -8.91 -6.13 -12.09
CA LEU A 75 -9.40 -7.51 -12.15
C LEU A 75 -10.26 -7.87 -10.94
N GLU A 76 -10.07 -7.22 -9.80
CA GLU A 76 -10.92 -7.45 -8.62
C GLU A 76 -12.35 -6.91 -8.72
N GLU A 77 -12.63 -6.03 -9.67
CA GLU A 77 -13.98 -5.49 -9.90
C GLU A 77 -14.80 -6.39 -10.83
N VAL A 78 -14.17 -7.37 -11.51
CA VAL A 78 -14.84 -8.37 -12.33
C VAL A 78 -15.26 -9.54 -11.44
N ALA A 79 -16.56 -9.70 -11.20
CA ALA A 79 -17.10 -10.68 -10.26
C ALA A 79 -16.82 -12.14 -10.69
N ASP A 80 -16.85 -12.40 -11.99
CA ASP A 80 -16.63 -13.73 -12.58
C ASP A 80 -15.15 -14.11 -12.66
N ILE A 81 -14.20 -13.26 -12.24
CA ILE A 81 -12.80 -13.70 -12.08
C ILE A 81 -12.68 -14.49 -10.77
N VAL A 82 -12.42 -15.79 -10.91
CA VAL A 82 -12.29 -16.73 -9.80
C VAL A 82 -10.85 -16.94 -9.35
N ASN A 83 -9.88 -16.71 -10.24
CA ASN A 83 -8.47 -16.89 -9.91
C ASN A 83 -7.59 -16.00 -10.80
N VAL A 84 -6.51 -15.49 -10.22
CA VAL A 84 -5.44 -14.80 -10.94
C VAL A 84 -4.11 -15.37 -10.49
N THR A 85 -3.35 -15.94 -11.40
CA THR A 85 -2.00 -16.46 -11.14
C THR A 85 -0.98 -15.72 -11.97
N CYS A 86 0.27 -15.74 -11.53
CA CYS A 86 1.36 -15.04 -12.21
C CYS A 86 2.68 -15.69 -11.87
N SER A 87 3.62 -15.48 -12.76
CA SER A 87 5.01 -15.85 -12.65
C SER A 87 5.85 -14.79 -13.38
N ASP A 88 7.16 -14.98 -13.43
CA ASP A 88 8.05 -14.07 -14.16
C ASP A 88 7.65 -14.00 -15.64
N GLY A 89 7.11 -12.85 -16.05
CA GLY A 89 6.72 -12.58 -17.43
C GLY A 89 5.33 -13.05 -17.84
N ALA A 90 4.55 -13.67 -16.95
CA ALA A 90 3.23 -14.23 -17.28
C ALA A 90 2.17 -13.95 -16.20
N LEU A 91 0.93 -13.82 -16.65
CA LEU A 91 -0.26 -13.70 -15.79
C LEU A 91 -1.40 -14.49 -16.43
N ALA A 92 -2.12 -15.29 -15.65
CA ALA A 92 -3.30 -16.02 -16.09
C ALA A 92 -4.53 -15.58 -15.30
N VAL A 93 -5.63 -15.32 -16.00
CA VAL A 93 -6.93 -14.92 -15.43
C VAL A 93 -7.96 -15.99 -15.74
N THR A 94 -8.57 -16.56 -14.70
CA THR A 94 -9.60 -17.60 -14.84
C THR A 94 -10.98 -17.03 -14.56
N PHE A 95 -11.92 -17.30 -15.47
CA PHE A 95 -13.31 -16.86 -15.37
C PHE A 95 -14.25 -18.02 -14.99
N SER A 96 -15.29 -17.74 -14.21
CA SER A 96 -16.42 -18.67 -13.97
C SER A 96 -17.49 -18.63 -15.07
N SER A 97 -17.53 -17.56 -15.85
CA SER A 97 -18.57 -17.31 -16.85
C SER A 97 -17.99 -17.23 -18.26
N LYS A 98 -18.57 -18.01 -19.18
CA LYS A 98 -18.23 -17.95 -20.60
C LYS A 98 -18.53 -16.59 -21.20
N GLN A 99 -19.63 -15.95 -20.79
CA GLN A 99 -20.01 -14.64 -21.30
C GLN A 99 -18.99 -13.57 -20.89
N SER A 100 -18.63 -13.50 -19.61
CA SER A 100 -17.65 -12.53 -19.10
C SER A 100 -16.25 -12.75 -19.69
N PHE A 101 -15.86 -14.01 -19.92
CA PHE A 101 -14.65 -14.34 -20.67
C PHE A 101 -14.68 -13.79 -22.10
N LEU A 102 -15.78 -14.00 -22.84
CA LEU A 102 -15.92 -13.50 -24.21
C LEU A 102 -15.93 -11.98 -24.26
N ASP A 103 -16.63 -11.33 -23.34
CA ASP A 103 -16.66 -9.86 -23.23
C ASP A 103 -15.27 -9.31 -22.92
N ALA A 104 -14.53 -9.92 -21.99
CA ALA A 104 -13.15 -9.55 -21.69
C ALA A 104 -12.26 -9.62 -22.93
N ILE A 105 -12.27 -10.74 -23.66
CA ILE A 105 -11.51 -10.88 -24.91
C ILE A 105 -11.89 -9.79 -25.92
N ALA A 106 -13.20 -9.52 -26.09
CA ALA A 106 -13.69 -8.51 -27.01
C ALA A 106 -13.24 -7.08 -26.64
N TYR A 107 -13.26 -6.72 -25.36
CA TYR A 107 -12.82 -5.41 -24.89
C TYR A 107 -11.31 -5.24 -24.90
N TRP A 108 -10.56 -6.30 -24.64
CA TRP A 108 -9.11 -6.26 -24.52
C TRP A 108 -8.41 -6.34 -25.87
N ALA A 109 -9.04 -6.97 -26.86
CA ALA A 109 -8.50 -7.10 -28.21
C ALA A 109 -8.26 -5.74 -28.87
N GLY A 110 -7.14 -5.62 -29.59
CA GLY A 110 -6.83 -4.43 -30.39
C GLY A 110 -6.37 -3.19 -29.61
N LYS A 111 -6.23 -3.26 -28.27
CA LYS A 111 -5.81 -2.09 -27.45
C LYS A 111 -4.33 -1.72 -27.55
N GLY A 112 -3.48 -2.57 -28.13
CA GLY A 112 -2.04 -2.30 -28.30
C GLY A 112 -1.20 -2.32 -27.01
N GLY A 113 -1.83 -2.65 -25.88
CA GLY A 113 -1.22 -2.79 -24.56
C GLY A 113 -2.21 -2.44 -23.46
N LEU A 114 -2.16 -3.15 -22.34
CA LEU A 114 -3.05 -2.97 -21.20
C LEU A 114 -2.25 -2.92 -19.90
N VAL A 115 -2.87 -2.42 -18.84
CA VAL A 115 -2.38 -2.57 -17.48
C VAL A 115 -3.41 -3.34 -16.66
N PHE A 116 -3.02 -4.46 -16.07
CA PHE A 116 -3.89 -5.20 -15.15
C PHE A 116 -3.51 -4.86 -13.71
N PHE A 117 -4.52 -4.49 -12.93
CA PHE A 117 -4.43 -4.39 -11.48
C PHE A 117 -5.00 -5.67 -10.87
N THR A 118 -4.23 -6.30 -9.98
CA THR A 118 -4.66 -7.48 -9.23
C THR A 118 -4.86 -7.11 -7.76
N PHE A 119 -5.83 -7.74 -7.14
CA PHE A 119 -6.00 -7.68 -5.71
C PHE A 119 -6.40 -9.04 -5.14
N HIS A 120 -5.54 -9.55 -4.25
CA HIS A 120 -5.71 -10.60 -3.27
C HIS A 120 -6.68 -11.73 -3.69
N GLY A 121 -6.33 -12.36 -4.80
CA GLY A 121 -6.98 -13.57 -5.37
C GLY A 121 -5.98 -14.64 -5.84
N GLY A 122 -4.69 -14.50 -5.48
CA GLY A 122 -3.57 -15.37 -5.86
C GLY A 122 -2.22 -14.84 -5.35
N SER A 123 -1.10 -15.28 -5.92
CA SER A 123 0.28 -14.88 -5.52
C SER A 123 0.80 -13.64 -6.25
N CYS A 124 -0.09 -12.79 -6.77
CA CYS A 124 0.25 -11.69 -7.69
C CYS A 124 0.34 -10.31 -7.08
N ASP A 125 0.08 -10.24 -5.79
CA ASP A 125 0.13 -9.01 -5.02
C ASP A 125 0.82 -9.26 -3.69
N ASP A 126 1.33 -8.18 -3.12
CA ASP A 126 1.83 -8.16 -1.75
C ASP A 126 0.65 -7.88 -0.81
N LYS A 127 0.71 -8.35 0.45
CA LYS A 127 -0.42 -8.26 1.41
C LYS A 127 -0.99 -6.84 1.63
N VAL A 128 -0.26 -5.82 1.20
CA VAL A 128 -0.56 -4.41 1.45
C VAL A 128 -0.64 -3.58 0.16
N GLU A 129 -0.45 -4.18 -1.01
CA GLU A 129 -0.43 -3.49 -2.29
C GLU A 129 -1.19 -4.27 -3.37
N ARG A 130 -1.61 -3.58 -4.43
CA ARG A 130 -2.14 -4.22 -5.63
C ARG A 130 -0.99 -4.63 -6.53
N GLY A 131 -1.14 -5.76 -7.21
CA GLY A 131 -0.23 -6.14 -8.28
C GLY A 131 -0.52 -5.28 -9.51
N ILE A 132 0.50 -4.71 -10.15
CA ILE A 132 0.34 -3.90 -11.36
C ILE A 132 1.16 -4.54 -12.46
N TYR A 133 0.50 -4.87 -13.57
CA TYR A 133 1.10 -5.66 -14.63
C TYR A 133 0.89 -5.00 -15.99
N ALA A 134 1.99 -4.61 -16.64
CA ALA A 134 1.94 -4.18 -18.03
C ALA A 134 1.80 -5.41 -18.94
N VAL A 135 0.69 -5.48 -19.66
CA VAL A 135 0.33 -6.60 -20.54
C VAL A 135 0.57 -6.22 -21.99
N ASN A 136 1.41 -6.99 -22.67
CA ASN A 136 1.77 -6.74 -24.06
C ASN A 136 0.92 -7.56 -25.04
N LYS A 137 0.59 -8.80 -24.66
CA LYS A 137 -0.19 -9.75 -25.46
C LYS A 137 -0.97 -10.66 -24.52
N PHE A 138 -2.12 -11.13 -24.97
CA PHE A 138 -2.87 -12.17 -24.29
C PHE A 138 -3.49 -13.14 -25.30
N GLU A 139 -3.79 -14.33 -24.83
CA GLU A 139 -4.44 -15.41 -25.59
C GLU A 139 -5.52 -16.02 -24.70
N GLY A 140 -6.74 -16.12 -25.23
CA GLY A 140 -7.87 -16.72 -24.52
C GLY A 140 -8.08 -18.18 -24.91
N ASN A 141 -8.30 -19.05 -23.93
CA ASN A 141 -8.76 -20.42 -24.12
C ASN A 141 -10.23 -20.52 -23.69
N ALA A 142 -11.13 -20.70 -24.67
CA ALA A 142 -12.57 -20.75 -24.45
C ALA A 142 -13.06 -22.08 -23.85
N GLU A 143 -12.25 -23.14 -23.86
CA GLU A 143 -12.58 -24.43 -23.23
C GLU A 143 -12.35 -24.37 -21.73
N THR A 144 -11.25 -23.72 -21.31
CA THR A 144 -10.89 -23.59 -19.89
C THR A 144 -11.31 -22.26 -19.27
N LEU A 145 -11.81 -21.31 -20.08
CA LEU A 145 -12.15 -19.94 -19.69
C LEU A 145 -10.96 -19.19 -19.04
N VAL A 146 -9.76 -19.42 -19.57
CA VAL A 146 -8.52 -18.81 -19.08
C VAL A 146 -7.95 -17.85 -20.11
N VAL A 147 -7.59 -16.64 -19.67
CA VAL A 147 -6.76 -15.72 -20.44
C VAL A 147 -5.33 -15.78 -19.95
N ASN A 148 -4.41 -16.16 -20.83
CA ASN A 148 -2.97 -16.13 -20.56
C ASN A 148 -2.35 -14.88 -21.17
N ALA A 149 -1.69 -14.08 -20.35
CA ALA A 149 -1.08 -12.82 -20.73
C ALA A 149 0.43 -12.85 -20.55
N ARG A 150 1.16 -12.27 -21.50
CA ARG A 150 2.56 -11.87 -21.32
C ARG A 150 2.59 -10.54 -20.59
N ALA A 151 3.08 -10.56 -19.36
CA ALA A 151 2.90 -9.50 -18.39
C ALA A 151 4.18 -9.24 -17.60
N VAL A 152 4.52 -7.97 -17.38
CA VAL A 152 5.68 -7.58 -16.55
C VAL A 152 5.17 -6.79 -15.36
N LYS A 153 5.56 -7.18 -14.13
CA LYS A 153 5.23 -6.44 -12.91
C LYS A 153 5.82 -5.02 -13.00
N LYS A 154 5.01 -4.02 -12.65
CA LYS A 154 5.34 -2.59 -12.66
C LYS A 154 4.88 -1.96 -11.36
N ASP A 155 5.25 -0.70 -11.17
CA ASP A 155 4.68 0.17 -10.15
C ASP A 155 3.72 1.19 -10.78
N VAL A 156 3.07 1.98 -9.91
CA VAL A 156 2.16 3.06 -10.35
C VAL A 156 2.91 4.11 -11.17
N ALA A 157 4.13 4.48 -10.76
CA ALA A 157 4.91 5.53 -11.42
C ALA A 157 5.28 5.19 -12.87
N ALA A 158 5.47 3.91 -13.19
CA ALA A 158 5.78 3.43 -14.52
C ALA A 158 4.55 3.28 -15.43
N THR A 159 3.33 3.42 -14.90
CA THR A 159 2.08 3.12 -15.63
C THR A 159 1.09 4.28 -15.65
N ALA A 160 1.11 5.16 -14.64
CA ALA A 160 0.30 6.36 -14.55
C ALA A 160 1.05 7.59 -15.07
N THR A 161 0.34 8.46 -15.78
CA THR A 161 0.79 9.81 -16.17
C THR A 161 0.56 10.82 -15.05
N HIS A 162 -0.48 10.61 -14.24
CA HIS A 162 -0.79 11.43 -13.08
C HIS A 162 -1.35 10.58 -11.95
N THR A 163 -0.98 10.94 -10.72
CA THR A 163 -1.42 10.28 -9.49
C THR A 163 -1.80 11.35 -8.48
N SER A 164 -3.03 11.29 -7.98
CA SER A 164 -3.52 12.13 -6.89
C SER A 164 -3.86 11.25 -5.69
N ILE A 165 -3.50 11.71 -4.49
CA ILE A 165 -3.74 10.99 -3.23
C ILE A 165 -4.53 11.91 -2.31
N GLU A 166 -5.74 11.49 -1.97
CA GLU A 166 -6.63 12.18 -1.03
C GLU A 166 -6.72 11.38 0.28
N PHE A 167 -6.45 12.04 1.40
CA PHE A 167 -6.57 11.44 2.73
C PHE A 167 -7.92 11.80 3.35
N LYS A 168 -8.75 10.79 3.61
CA LYS A 168 -10.09 10.89 4.17
C LYS A 168 -10.08 10.39 5.61
N GLY A 169 -10.24 11.29 6.58
CA GLY A 169 -10.43 10.90 7.99
C GLY A 169 -9.22 10.22 8.65
N VAL A 170 -7.99 10.50 8.20
CA VAL A 170 -6.78 10.06 8.91
C VAL A 170 -6.77 10.71 10.30
N PRO A 171 -6.77 9.93 11.40
CA PRO A 171 -6.69 10.50 12.73
C PRO A 171 -5.43 11.36 12.83
N ALA A 172 -5.60 12.67 13.02
CA ALA A 172 -4.46 13.53 13.29
C ALA A 172 -3.76 12.97 14.53
N ALA A 173 -2.49 12.59 14.39
CA ALA A 173 -1.69 12.09 15.50
C ALA A 173 -1.86 13.08 16.66
N LYS A 174 -2.30 12.61 17.84
CA LYS A 174 -2.38 13.47 19.03
C LYS A 174 -0.99 14.07 19.22
N GLN A 175 -0.85 15.38 18.97
CA GLN A 175 0.39 16.09 19.26
C GLN A 175 0.66 15.91 20.75
N ARG A 176 1.60 15.02 21.09
CA ARG A 176 2.20 15.03 22.42
C ARG A 176 2.92 16.36 22.52
N ARG A 177 2.30 17.33 23.21
CA ARG A 177 2.99 18.53 23.68
C ARG A 177 4.19 18.01 24.48
N ARG A 178 5.39 18.07 23.89
CA ARG A 178 6.62 17.92 24.66
C ARG A 178 6.65 19.14 25.56
N SER A 179 6.40 18.95 26.85
CA SER A 179 6.79 19.94 27.84
C SER A 179 8.29 20.12 27.68
N VAL A 180 8.70 21.25 27.11
CA VAL A 180 10.08 21.70 27.18
C VAL A 180 10.30 21.99 28.66
N ALA A 181 10.98 21.10 29.37
CA ALA A 181 11.50 21.42 30.69
C ALA A 181 12.35 22.69 30.50
N LYS A 182 11.93 23.80 31.12
CA LYS A 182 12.80 24.98 31.24
C LYS A 182 14.08 24.49 31.89
N ARG A 183 15.16 24.38 31.11
CA ARG A 183 16.50 24.32 31.68
C ARG A 183 16.67 25.67 32.38
N ASN A 184 16.64 25.68 33.71
CA ASN A 184 17.28 26.75 34.46
C ASN A 184 18.76 26.65 34.09
N LEU A 185 19.16 27.47 33.12
CA LEU A 185 20.56 27.79 32.91
C LEU A 185 20.98 28.56 34.15
N GLU A 186 21.67 27.89 35.08
CA GLU A 186 22.48 28.65 36.03
C GLU A 186 23.43 29.52 35.21
N PRO A 187 23.50 30.83 35.50
CA PRO A 187 24.40 31.72 34.82
C PRO A 187 25.82 31.37 35.24
N ARG A 188 26.47 30.43 34.52
CA ARG A 188 27.92 30.38 34.51
C ARG A 188 28.38 31.60 33.75
N ALA A 189 28.74 32.63 34.51
CA ALA A 189 29.39 33.82 34.00
C ALA A 189 30.56 33.42 33.11
N ILE A 190 30.45 33.69 31.82
CA ILE A 190 31.60 33.71 30.93
C ILE A 190 32.26 35.06 31.18
N THR A 191 33.32 35.09 31.98
CA THR A 191 34.19 36.26 32.08
C THR A 191 35.02 36.33 30.80
N LEU A 192 34.71 37.29 29.93
CA LEU A 192 35.57 37.72 28.84
C LEU A 192 36.74 38.50 29.46
N GLY A 193 37.97 38.01 29.24
CA GLY A 193 39.17 38.75 29.61
C GLY A 193 39.41 39.94 28.67
N ASP A 194 39.88 41.05 29.24
CA ASP A 194 40.01 42.38 28.62
C ASP A 194 41.11 42.51 27.53
N LYS A 195 41.41 41.44 26.79
CA LYS A 195 42.28 41.50 25.61
C LYS A 195 41.63 40.74 24.47
N GLY A 196 40.83 41.47 23.69
CA GLY A 196 40.29 41.01 22.43
C GLY A 196 41.39 40.77 21.39
N LEU A 197 41.13 39.77 20.54
CA LEU A 197 41.80 39.34 19.30
C LEU A 197 43.32 39.59 19.17
#